data_AF-A0A7C7R4L0-F1
#
_entry.id   AF-A0A7C7R4L0-F1
#
_cell.length_a   1.000
_cell.length_b   1.000
_cell.length_c   1.000
_cell.angle_alpha   90.00
_cell.angle_beta   90.00
_cell.angle_gamma   90.00
#
_symmetry.space_group_name_H-M   'P 1'
#
loop_
_entity.id
_entity.type
_entity.pdbx_description
1 polymer ?
#
loop_
_entity_poly.entity_id
_entity_poly.type
_entity_poly.pdbx_seq_one_letter_code
_entity_poly.pdbx_strand_id
1 'polypeptide(L)'
;MGNSRRWARAIIKILSDRRPDWAERWIELQLDRTRFAWENVLSWEDVGELIKAGVISRPACDGYVRLMAGAEVDPETAIDEDVLEHDVWRLFEVDTDAFDGVPDPKKIDRERWRRRELADEDTPVHERYYGWPWRLYVLAHQGRIDRDRLIDAILNAFWRDFRTPAQGGLLRFLAILDPTADETAARQATYMELLRNDYGPVVGMALRSLETLHRANRLDARGFLEAVPPVFGAVTKTHAQKALSLIDKVTKNAGGHLPGAITAVAAALNHRSPEIQEQAIAILARWKKADAAIDLAAILESAAMLAPQHRRALAALTAEPASPVETITEADRHSDSRDSDQLRSRTAALLNRVAALPEWLVEVCGLSRLEGKLNQGSLPDVFDPAPTACPVLSGVEPIEPIRDVDELIDIAFQVLSGDPQPEDEERLVDGILRLGASTTVNLRKKTIGLRKLVNEHFQGMGWVDKQIVDAPEFLVTHALLLLIGRWLGMRSLVSASETSYLNRIADALSRQLHGLVDD
;
A
#
# COMPACT_ATOMS: atom_id res chain seq x y z
N MET A 1 21.76 15.86 10.29
CA MET A 1 21.46 16.55 9.00
C MET A 1 22.67 16.87 8.12
N GLY A 2 23.89 17.06 8.66
CA GLY A 2 25.08 17.44 7.86
C GLY A 2 25.78 16.31 7.07
N ASN A 3 25.76 15.07 7.56
CA ASN A 3 26.52 13.94 6.95
C ASN A 3 25.71 13.12 5.93
N SER A 4 24.42 12.86 6.13
CA SER A 4 23.61 12.11 5.15
C SER A 4 23.47 12.86 3.82
N ARG A 5 23.38 14.19 3.86
CA ARG A 5 23.46 15.04 2.66
C ARG A 5 24.84 15.01 1.99
N ARG A 6 25.93 14.61 2.67
CA ARG A 6 27.26 14.46 2.05
C ARG A 6 27.35 13.15 1.27
N TRP A 7 26.86 12.05 1.83
CA TRP A 7 26.82 10.75 1.16
C TRP A 7 25.90 10.76 -0.06
N ALA A 8 24.68 11.29 0.06
CA ALA A 8 23.78 11.44 -1.08
C ALA A 8 24.43 12.26 -2.22
N ARG A 9 25.05 13.41 -1.89
CA ARG A 9 25.78 14.22 -2.87
C ARG A 9 26.97 13.50 -3.51
N ALA A 10 27.72 12.70 -2.74
CA ALA A 10 28.82 11.91 -3.28
C ALA A 10 28.32 10.84 -4.26
N ILE A 11 27.25 10.12 -3.91
CA ILE A 11 26.60 9.12 -4.76
C ILE A 11 26.08 9.77 -6.05
N ILE A 12 25.33 10.87 -5.94
CA ILE A 12 24.80 11.60 -7.11
C ILE A 12 25.95 12.04 -8.03
N LYS A 13 27.03 12.57 -7.46
CA LYS A 13 28.22 12.97 -8.21
C LYS A 13 28.87 11.78 -8.92
N ILE A 14 29.06 10.65 -8.24
CA ILE A 14 29.66 9.44 -8.82
C ILE A 14 28.78 8.91 -9.97
N LEU A 15 27.48 8.80 -9.76
CA LEU A 15 26.53 8.33 -10.77
C LEU A 15 26.50 9.28 -11.98
N SER A 16 26.52 10.59 -11.73
CA SER A 16 26.53 11.61 -12.80
C SER A 16 27.82 11.62 -13.62
N ASP A 17 28.97 11.48 -12.95
CA ASP A 17 30.28 11.50 -13.59
C ASP A 17 30.57 10.20 -14.36
N ARG A 18 30.18 9.04 -13.79
CA ARG A 18 30.52 7.72 -14.34
C ARG A 18 29.44 7.09 -15.22
N ARG A 19 28.17 7.51 -15.06
CA ARG A 19 26.99 7.00 -15.79
C ARG A 19 26.99 5.47 -15.97
N PRO A 20 27.10 4.71 -14.86
CA PRO A 20 27.12 3.26 -14.98
C PRO A 20 25.78 2.74 -15.52
N ASP A 21 25.84 1.70 -16.35
CA ASP A 21 24.66 1.02 -16.92
C ASP A 21 23.73 0.42 -15.86
N TRP A 22 24.26 0.11 -14.68
CA TRP A 22 23.49 -0.37 -13.52
C TRP A 22 22.84 0.74 -12.68
N ALA A 23 23.10 2.03 -12.95
CA ALA A 23 22.60 3.15 -12.14
C ALA A 23 21.08 3.09 -11.93
N GLU A 24 20.35 2.91 -13.02
CA GLU A 24 18.88 2.86 -13.02
C GLU A 24 18.37 1.72 -12.12
N ARG A 25 18.92 0.52 -12.30
CA ARG A 25 18.53 -0.66 -11.52
C ARG A 25 18.84 -0.50 -10.03
N TRP A 26 19.98 0.12 -9.70
CA TRP A 26 20.35 0.35 -8.31
C TRP A 26 19.40 1.35 -7.65
N ILE A 27 19.06 2.45 -8.33
CA ILE A 27 18.10 3.45 -7.82
C ILE A 27 16.73 2.79 -7.59
N GLU A 28 16.22 2.03 -8.56
CA GLU A 28 14.95 1.29 -8.37
C GLU A 28 14.97 0.40 -7.14
N LEU A 29 16.06 -0.36 -6.93
CA LEU A 29 16.22 -1.23 -5.77
C LEU A 29 16.25 -0.46 -4.45
N GLN A 30 16.85 0.73 -4.41
CA GLN A 30 16.82 1.56 -3.20
C GLN A 30 15.40 2.05 -2.90
N LEU A 31 14.70 2.51 -3.93
CA LEU A 31 13.34 3.04 -3.81
C LEU A 31 12.33 1.96 -3.42
N ASP A 32 12.44 0.74 -3.95
CA ASP A 32 11.50 -0.36 -3.65
C ASP A 32 11.71 -1.01 -2.29
N ARG A 33 12.89 -0.84 -1.68
CA ARG A 33 13.19 -1.41 -0.36
C ARG A 33 12.54 -0.66 0.80
N THR A 34 12.04 0.53 0.54
CA THR A 34 11.54 1.45 1.57
C THR A 34 10.03 1.62 1.44
N ARG A 35 9.38 1.66 2.59
CA ARG A 35 7.93 1.89 2.68
C ARG A 35 7.62 3.37 2.81
N PHE A 36 8.51 4.14 3.44
CA PHE A 36 8.32 5.58 3.63
C PHE A 36 9.46 6.38 3.04
N ALA A 37 9.18 7.61 2.61
CA ALA A 37 10.18 8.50 1.99
C ALA A 37 11.43 8.69 2.86
N TRP A 38 11.24 8.89 4.16
CA TRP A 38 12.30 9.14 5.14
C TRP A 38 13.22 7.93 5.39
N GLU A 39 12.84 6.73 4.95
CA GLU A 39 13.71 5.55 5.01
C GLU A 39 14.75 5.53 3.87
N ASN A 40 14.60 6.40 2.85
CA ASN A 40 15.52 6.46 1.71
C ASN A 40 16.73 7.35 2.01
N VAL A 41 17.90 6.91 1.52
CA VAL A 41 19.14 7.68 1.55
C VAL A 41 19.09 8.86 0.56
N LEU A 42 18.34 8.70 -0.54
CA LEU A 42 18.14 9.74 -1.56
C LEU A 42 16.80 10.43 -1.34
N SER A 43 16.80 11.76 -1.43
CA SER A 43 15.58 12.55 -1.47
C SER A 43 14.95 12.54 -2.88
N TRP A 44 13.69 12.97 -2.97
CA TRP A 44 13.03 13.13 -4.26
C TRP A 44 13.76 14.12 -5.17
N GLU A 45 14.36 15.17 -4.60
CA GLU A 45 15.18 16.16 -5.32
C GLU A 45 16.44 15.51 -5.92
N ASP A 46 17.13 14.67 -5.14
CA ASP A 46 18.33 13.95 -5.58
C ASP A 46 18.05 13.03 -6.79
N VAL A 47 16.92 12.31 -6.76
CA VAL A 47 16.48 11.48 -7.89
C VAL A 47 16.12 12.36 -9.09
N GLY A 48 15.49 13.51 -8.86
CA GLY A 48 15.21 14.51 -9.89
C GLY A 48 16.47 15.06 -10.57
N GLU A 49 17.55 15.28 -9.81
CA GLU A 49 18.85 15.68 -10.38
C GLU A 49 19.43 14.61 -11.31
N LEU A 50 19.36 13.33 -10.93
CA LEU A 50 19.83 12.21 -11.75
C LEU A 50 19.02 12.06 -13.06
N ILE A 51 17.70 12.28 -13.01
CA ILE A 51 16.83 12.31 -14.19
C ILE A 51 17.23 13.47 -15.11
N LYS A 52 17.37 14.68 -14.57
CA LYS A 52 17.76 15.88 -15.34
C LYS A 52 19.15 15.76 -15.96
N ALA A 53 20.06 15.09 -15.27
CA ALA A 53 21.41 14.80 -15.79
C ALA A 53 21.42 13.70 -16.88
N GLY A 54 20.30 13.00 -17.09
CA GLY A 54 20.17 11.89 -18.04
C GLY A 54 20.95 10.65 -17.61
N VAL A 55 21.12 10.46 -16.30
CA VAL A 55 21.82 9.29 -15.72
C VAL A 55 20.87 8.11 -15.60
N ILE A 56 19.61 8.39 -15.25
CA ILE A 56 18.55 7.40 -15.14
C ILE A 56 17.32 7.89 -15.89
N SER A 57 16.51 6.95 -16.36
CA SER A 57 15.15 7.24 -16.79
C SER A 57 14.27 7.52 -15.57
N ARG A 58 13.08 8.09 -15.81
CA ARG A 58 12.09 8.30 -14.74
C ARG A 58 11.70 6.95 -14.11
N PRO A 59 11.88 6.74 -12.79
CA PRO A 59 11.60 5.46 -12.18
C PRO A 59 10.10 5.09 -12.24
N ALA A 60 9.81 3.92 -12.78
CA ALA A 60 8.45 3.39 -12.87
C ALA A 60 7.98 2.71 -11.56
N CYS A 61 8.89 2.49 -10.61
CA CYS A 61 8.59 1.79 -9.37
C CYS A 61 7.72 2.61 -8.41
N ASP A 62 7.02 1.94 -7.50
CA ASP A 62 6.13 2.57 -6.51
C ASP A 62 6.93 3.35 -5.45
N GLY A 63 8.16 2.90 -5.16
CA GLY A 63 9.07 3.57 -4.24
C GLY A 63 9.32 5.04 -4.60
N TYR A 64 9.42 5.36 -5.89
CA TYR A 64 9.53 6.74 -6.36
C TYR A 64 8.32 7.60 -5.98
N VAL A 65 7.11 7.04 -6.07
CA VAL A 65 5.87 7.74 -5.71
C VAL A 65 5.80 7.97 -4.20
N ARG A 66 6.22 6.98 -3.40
CA ARG A 66 6.32 7.12 -1.93
C ARG A 66 7.35 8.16 -1.55
N LEU A 67 8.49 8.19 -2.23
CA LEU A 67 9.54 9.20 -2.02
C LEU A 67 9.03 10.61 -2.35
N MET A 68 8.31 10.76 -3.46
CA MET A 68 7.65 12.01 -3.83
C MET A 68 6.60 12.41 -2.80
N ALA A 69 5.76 11.48 -2.35
CA ALA A 69 4.68 11.72 -1.38
C ALA A 69 5.17 12.31 -0.06
N GLY A 70 6.31 11.83 0.44
CA GLY A 70 6.93 12.31 1.68
C GLY A 70 7.93 13.46 1.49
N ALA A 71 8.12 13.95 0.26
CA ALA A 71 8.98 15.11 0.03
C ALA A 71 8.35 16.38 0.63
N GLU A 72 9.12 17.09 1.44
CA GLU A 72 8.77 18.46 1.86
C GLU A 72 8.92 19.40 0.66
N VAL A 73 7.91 19.44 -0.20
CA VAL A 73 7.93 20.36 -1.34
C VAL A 73 7.52 21.74 -0.84
N ASP A 74 8.49 22.65 -0.71
CA ASP A 74 8.22 24.06 -0.42
C ASP A 74 7.16 24.59 -1.40
N PRO A 75 6.00 25.07 -0.91
CA PRO A 75 4.93 25.66 -1.71
C PRO A 75 5.37 26.64 -2.80
N GLU A 76 6.43 27.41 -2.56
CA GLU A 76 6.92 28.43 -3.49
C GLU A 76 7.82 27.84 -4.59
N THR A 77 8.40 26.66 -4.39
CA THR A 77 9.27 26.01 -5.36
C THR A 77 8.46 25.59 -6.59
N ALA A 78 8.85 26.04 -7.78
CA ALA A 78 8.19 25.61 -9.01
C ALA A 78 8.34 24.08 -9.21
N ILE A 79 7.22 23.39 -9.40
CA ILE A 79 7.21 21.98 -9.78
C ILE A 79 7.34 21.88 -11.29
N ASP A 80 8.16 20.92 -11.72
CA ASP A 80 8.38 20.55 -13.12
C ASP A 80 7.07 20.18 -13.81
N GLU A 81 6.86 20.64 -15.05
CA GLU A 81 5.60 20.42 -15.76
C GLU A 81 5.38 18.92 -16.02
N ASP A 82 6.45 18.17 -16.31
CA ASP A 82 6.36 16.72 -16.51
C ASP A 82 5.94 15.97 -15.23
N VAL A 83 6.23 16.54 -14.04
CA VAL A 83 5.76 15.97 -12.76
C VAL A 83 4.25 16.20 -12.63
N LEU A 84 3.77 17.39 -13.01
CA LEU A 84 2.34 17.72 -12.98
C LEU A 84 1.54 16.92 -14.02
N GLU A 85 2.12 16.61 -15.17
CA GLU A 85 1.43 15.86 -16.22
C GLU A 85 1.33 14.36 -15.91
N HIS A 86 2.35 13.80 -15.25
CA HIS A 86 2.50 12.34 -15.08
C HIS A 86 2.57 11.89 -13.61
N ASP A 87 3.51 12.40 -12.82
CA ASP A 87 3.88 11.78 -11.54
C ASP A 87 2.84 12.02 -10.45
N VAL A 88 2.28 13.23 -10.37
CA VAL A 88 1.29 13.60 -9.33
C VAL A 88 0.06 12.69 -9.34
N TRP A 89 -0.28 12.11 -10.50
CA TRP A 89 -1.42 11.23 -10.65
C TRP A 89 -1.19 9.85 -10.03
N ARG A 90 0.08 9.43 -9.94
CA ARG A 90 0.46 8.17 -9.30
C ARG A 90 0.23 8.18 -7.77
N LEU A 91 0.07 9.37 -7.16
CA LEU A 91 -0.34 9.49 -5.75
C LEU A 91 -1.71 8.85 -5.48
N PHE A 92 -2.57 8.75 -6.50
CA PHE A 92 -3.87 8.09 -6.43
C PHE A 92 -3.80 6.61 -6.80
N GLU A 93 -2.61 6.12 -7.16
CA GLU A 93 -2.38 4.76 -7.64
C GLU A 93 -1.63 3.88 -6.64
N VAL A 94 -0.71 4.50 -5.91
CA VAL A 94 0.16 3.85 -4.93
C VAL A 94 -0.30 4.22 -3.52
N ASP A 95 -0.30 3.24 -2.61
CA ASP A 95 -0.50 3.51 -1.18
C ASP A 95 0.70 4.30 -0.63
N THR A 96 0.46 5.58 -0.34
CA THR A 96 1.42 6.55 0.19
C THR A 96 0.88 7.22 1.46
N ASP A 97 1.72 8.00 2.13
CA ASP A 97 1.34 8.84 3.26
C ASP A 97 0.86 10.25 2.85
N ALA A 98 0.83 10.57 1.54
CA ALA A 98 0.46 11.89 1.03
C ALA A 98 -0.89 12.41 1.56
N PHE A 99 -1.85 11.51 1.80
CA PHE A 99 -3.21 11.87 2.24
C PHE A 99 -3.47 11.58 3.73
N ASP A 100 -2.53 10.99 4.47
CA ASP A 100 -2.75 10.57 5.86
C ASP A 100 -3.08 11.78 6.75
N GLY A 101 -2.41 12.90 6.51
CA GLY A 101 -2.52 14.14 7.27
C GLY A 101 -3.65 15.08 6.90
N VAL A 102 -4.54 14.75 5.94
CA VAL A 102 -5.59 15.69 5.50
C VAL A 102 -6.49 16.08 6.70
N PRO A 103 -6.72 17.37 7.00
CA PRO A 103 -7.48 17.75 8.19
C PRO A 103 -8.99 17.55 7.99
N ASP A 104 -9.73 17.60 9.09
CA ASP A 104 -11.20 17.49 9.07
C ASP A 104 -11.80 18.71 8.34
N PRO A 105 -12.56 18.52 7.24
CA PRO A 105 -13.16 19.63 6.49
C PRO A 105 -14.07 20.54 7.32
N LYS A 106 -14.59 20.07 8.47
CA LYS A 106 -15.41 20.90 9.37
C LYS A 106 -14.59 21.90 10.20
N LYS A 107 -13.29 21.67 10.33
CA LYS A 107 -12.36 22.49 11.14
C LYS A 107 -11.55 23.46 10.28
N ILE A 108 -11.78 23.46 8.98
CA ILE A 108 -11.00 24.23 8.01
C ILE A 108 -11.91 25.25 7.35
N ASP A 109 -11.48 26.51 7.33
CA ASP A 109 -12.01 27.49 6.37
C ASP A 109 -11.25 27.31 5.05
N ARG A 110 -11.96 27.10 3.93
CA ARG A 110 -11.35 26.76 2.64
C ARG A 110 -10.55 27.90 2.03
N GLU A 111 -10.97 29.15 2.24
CA GLU A 111 -10.24 30.29 1.73
C GLU A 111 -8.96 30.52 2.54
N ARG A 112 -9.03 30.30 3.86
CA ARG A 112 -7.84 30.23 4.71
C ARG A 112 -6.92 29.07 4.34
N TRP A 113 -7.47 27.88 4.09
CA TRP A 113 -6.69 26.73 3.60
C TRP A 113 -5.94 27.09 2.33
N ARG A 114 -6.62 27.70 1.36
CA ARG A 114 -6.01 28.18 0.11
C ARG A 114 -4.85 29.14 0.36
N ARG A 115 -5.02 30.08 1.30
CA ARG A 115 -4.00 31.08 1.67
C ARG A 115 -2.96 30.59 2.67
N ARG A 116 -3.05 29.33 3.12
CA ARG A 116 -2.17 28.74 4.13
C ARG A 116 -2.33 29.38 5.53
N GLU A 117 -3.51 29.90 5.82
CA GLU A 117 -3.89 30.60 7.06
C GLU A 117 -4.76 29.69 7.98
N LEU A 118 -4.35 28.45 8.25
CA LEU A 118 -5.12 27.57 9.15
C LEU A 118 -5.31 28.18 10.55
N ALA A 119 -6.50 28.02 11.12
CA ALA A 119 -6.89 28.57 12.42
C ALA A 119 -6.30 27.75 13.59
N ASP A 120 -5.16 28.19 14.12
CA ASP A 120 -4.78 28.34 15.56
C ASP A 120 -3.25 28.34 15.67
N GLU A 121 -2.61 29.48 15.91
CA GLU A 121 -1.15 29.62 16.05
C GLU A 121 -0.51 28.70 17.12
N ASP A 122 -1.32 28.14 18.03
CA ASP A 122 -0.87 27.32 19.16
C ASP A 122 -0.75 25.80 18.89
N THR A 123 -0.96 25.33 17.65
CA THR A 123 -0.87 23.89 17.34
C THR A 123 0.41 23.54 16.57
N PRO A 124 1.34 22.72 17.10
CA PRO A 124 2.60 22.31 16.43
C PRO A 124 2.43 21.49 15.13
N VAL A 125 1.20 21.37 14.62
CA VAL A 125 0.81 20.44 13.56
C VAL A 125 0.65 21.16 12.21
N HIS A 126 0.83 22.49 12.15
CA HIS A 126 0.69 23.28 10.91
C HIS A 126 1.55 22.82 9.75
N GLU A 127 2.80 22.40 9.98
CA GLU A 127 3.67 21.90 8.91
C GLU A 127 3.18 20.57 8.30
N ARG A 128 2.52 19.72 9.10
CA ARG A 128 2.01 18.42 8.64
C ARG A 128 0.78 18.51 7.73
N TYR A 129 0.10 19.67 7.70
CA TYR A 129 -1.12 19.85 6.91
C TYR A 129 -0.87 20.34 5.49
N TYR A 130 0.33 20.84 5.17
CA TYR A 130 0.65 21.49 3.89
C TYR A 130 1.47 20.63 2.93
N GLY A 131 1.20 19.32 2.89
CA GLY A 131 1.76 18.40 1.88
C GLY A 131 1.04 18.45 0.53
N TRP A 132 1.16 17.38 -0.25
CA TRP A 132 0.50 17.22 -1.55
C TRP A 132 -0.98 17.57 -1.62
N PRO A 133 -1.84 17.27 -0.62
CA PRO A 133 -3.26 17.62 -0.69
C PRO A 133 -3.50 19.14 -0.83
N TRP A 134 -2.78 19.96 -0.05
CA TRP A 134 -2.87 21.42 -0.19
C TRP A 134 -2.33 21.87 -1.55
N ARG A 135 -1.20 21.30 -1.99
CA ARG A 135 -0.56 21.61 -3.26
C ARG A 135 -1.51 21.35 -4.44
N LEU A 136 -2.08 20.16 -4.50
CA LEU A 136 -3.04 19.75 -5.53
C LEU A 136 -4.29 20.62 -5.52
N TYR A 137 -4.77 21.00 -4.34
CA TYR A 137 -5.89 21.94 -4.20
C TYR A 137 -5.58 23.30 -4.86
N VAL A 138 -4.42 23.89 -4.56
CA VAL A 138 -4.02 25.19 -5.09
C VAL A 138 -3.76 25.11 -6.60
N LEU A 139 -3.05 24.08 -7.07
CA LEU A 139 -2.76 23.87 -8.48
C LEU A 139 -4.03 23.70 -9.31
N ALA A 140 -5.02 22.93 -8.80
CA ALA A 140 -6.31 22.77 -9.46
C ALA A 140 -7.09 24.09 -9.49
N HIS A 141 -7.04 24.87 -8.41
CA HIS A 141 -7.70 26.18 -8.36
C HIS A 141 -7.05 27.22 -9.28
N GLN A 142 -5.73 27.13 -9.47
CA GLN A 142 -4.99 27.96 -10.42
C GLN A 142 -5.13 27.50 -11.88
N GLY A 143 -5.77 26.35 -12.13
CA GLY A 143 -5.88 25.76 -13.46
C GLY A 143 -4.58 25.17 -14.01
N ARG A 144 -3.58 24.93 -13.14
CA ARG A 144 -2.31 24.28 -13.52
C ARG A 144 -2.42 22.77 -13.63
N ILE A 145 -3.37 22.16 -12.93
CA ILE A 145 -3.76 20.76 -13.14
C ILE A 145 -5.25 20.71 -13.44
N ASP A 146 -5.64 19.71 -14.23
CA ASP A 146 -7.04 19.48 -14.56
C ASP A 146 -7.82 19.05 -13.31
N ARG A 147 -8.80 19.87 -12.93
CA ARG A 147 -9.66 19.65 -11.76
C ARG A 147 -10.61 18.46 -11.95
N ASP A 148 -11.10 18.25 -13.17
CA ASP A 148 -11.95 17.11 -13.50
C ASP A 148 -11.14 15.81 -13.36
N ARG A 149 -9.94 15.76 -13.93
CA ARG A 149 -9.01 14.64 -13.78
C ARG A 149 -8.67 14.37 -12.30
N LEU A 150 -8.53 15.40 -11.48
CA LEU A 150 -8.31 15.27 -10.04
C LEU A 150 -9.47 14.59 -9.32
N ILE A 151 -10.70 14.99 -9.61
CA ILE A 151 -11.88 14.36 -9.02
C ILE A 151 -11.97 12.89 -9.47
N ASP A 152 -11.76 12.62 -10.75
CA ASP A 152 -11.78 11.26 -11.30
C ASP A 152 -10.72 10.36 -10.68
N ALA A 153 -9.49 10.86 -10.51
CA ALA A 153 -8.41 10.14 -9.86
C ALA A 153 -8.76 9.76 -8.41
N ILE A 154 -9.36 10.69 -7.65
CA ILE A 154 -9.81 10.41 -6.27
C ILE A 154 -10.92 9.36 -6.23
N LEU A 155 -11.92 9.47 -7.12
CA LEU A 155 -13.03 8.51 -7.16
C LEU A 155 -12.54 7.11 -7.53
N ASN A 156 -11.61 7.01 -8.49
CA ASN A 156 -11.00 5.74 -8.89
C ASN A 156 -10.11 5.15 -7.79
N ALA A 157 -9.45 5.98 -6.99
CA ALA A 157 -8.62 5.54 -5.87
C ALA A 157 -9.39 4.75 -4.80
N PHE A 158 -10.71 4.95 -4.66
CA PHE A 158 -11.53 4.18 -3.70
C PHE A 158 -11.70 2.70 -4.06
N TRP A 159 -11.38 2.31 -5.29
CA TRP A 159 -11.37 0.90 -5.72
C TRP A 159 -10.02 0.22 -5.49
N ARG A 160 -9.01 0.97 -5.03
CA ARG A 160 -7.69 0.43 -4.72
C ARG A 160 -7.60 -0.02 -3.27
N ASP A 161 -6.74 -1.00 -3.02
CA ASP A 161 -6.49 -1.55 -1.69
C ASP A 161 -5.53 -0.65 -0.90
N PHE A 162 -6.04 0.51 -0.49
CA PHE A 162 -5.31 1.48 0.33
C PHE A 162 -5.58 1.27 1.82
N ARG A 163 -4.58 1.56 2.65
CA ARG A 163 -4.76 1.60 4.11
C ARG A 163 -5.85 2.59 4.53
N THR A 164 -6.49 2.31 5.66
CA THR A 164 -7.57 3.14 6.23
C THR A 164 -7.22 4.63 6.40
N PRO A 165 -6.00 5.01 6.84
CA PRO A 165 -5.63 6.43 6.94
C PRO A 165 -5.67 7.14 5.58
N ALA A 166 -5.12 6.51 4.53
CA ALA A 166 -5.12 7.04 3.17
C ALA A 166 -6.54 7.14 2.59
N GLN A 167 -7.37 6.10 2.74
CA GLN A 167 -8.78 6.13 2.32
C GLN A 167 -9.57 7.24 3.03
N GLY A 168 -9.38 7.39 4.34
CA GLY A 168 -9.98 8.47 5.13
C GLY A 168 -9.48 9.84 4.70
N GLY A 169 -8.20 9.95 4.36
CA GLY A 169 -7.56 11.16 3.82
C GLY A 169 -8.17 11.60 2.49
N LEU A 170 -8.32 10.67 1.55
CA LEU A 170 -8.96 10.92 0.25
C LEU A 170 -10.42 11.38 0.39
N LEU A 171 -11.19 10.80 1.32
CA LEU A 171 -12.55 11.26 1.62
C LEU A 171 -12.58 12.70 2.13
N ARG A 172 -11.66 13.06 3.02
CA ARG A 172 -11.55 14.44 3.54
C ARG A 172 -11.08 15.38 2.44
N PHE A 173 -10.17 14.95 1.57
CA PHE A 173 -9.66 15.76 0.49
C PHE A 173 -10.73 16.06 -0.56
N LEU A 174 -11.53 15.06 -0.96
CA LEU A 174 -12.68 15.27 -1.84
C LEU A 174 -13.69 16.26 -1.23
N ALA A 175 -13.92 16.18 0.08
CA ALA A 175 -14.81 17.13 0.78
C ALA A 175 -14.24 18.55 0.86
N ILE A 176 -12.91 18.71 0.91
CA ILE A 176 -12.23 20.01 0.83
C ILE A 176 -12.33 20.58 -0.59
N LEU A 177 -12.14 19.75 -1.62
CA LEU A 177 -12.28 20.14 -3.03
C LEU A 177 -13.69 20.64 -3.37
N ASP A 178 -14.70 20.14 -2.66
CA ASP A 178 -16.11 20.51 -2.83
C ASP A 178 -16.60 20.42 -4.28
N PRO A 179 -16.70 19.21 -4.86
CA PRO A 179 -17.24 19.04 -6.19
C PRO A 179 -18.59 19.74 -6.32
N THR A 180 -18.72 20.57 -7.35
CA THR A 180 -19.95 21.30 -7.64
C THR A 180 -21.05 20.31 -8.05
N ALA A 181 -22.30 20.80 -8.09
CA ALA A 181 -23.41 19.98 -8.58
C ALA A 181 -23.22 19.55 -10.04
N ASP A 182 -22.58 20.38 -10.88
CA ASP A 182 -22.23 20.04 -12.27
C ASP A 182 -21.18 18.94 -12.34
N GLU A 183 -20.08 19.10 -11.61
CA GLU A 183 -18.99 18.11 -11.55
C GLU A 183 -19.48 16.77 -11.01
N THR A 184 -20.37 16.79 -10.01
CA THR A 184 -20.98 15.59 -9.44
C THR A 184 -22.00 14.98 -10.41
N ALA A 185 -22.79 15.80 -11.12
CA ALA A 185 -23.78 15.33 -12.08
C ALA A 185 -23.14 14.62 -13.27
N ALA A 186 -21.98 15.08 -13.74
CA ALA A 186 -21.20 14.44 -14.79
C ALA A 186 -20.69 13.05 -14.40
N ARG A 187 -20.55 12.78 -13.09
CA ARG A 187 -19.97 11.56 -12.51
C ARG A 187 -20.98 10.69 -11.76
N GLN A 188 -22.27 10.87 -12.05
CA GLN A 188 -23.35 10.14 -11.37
C GLN A 188 -23.17 8.62 -11.41
N ALA A 189 -22.81 8.07 -12.58
CA ALA A 189 -22.56 6.65 -12.73
C ALA A 189 -21.46 6.16 -11.78
N THR A 190 -20.35 6.89 -11.68
CA THR A 190 -19.25 6.57 -10.76
C THR A 190 -19.68 6.61 -9.30
N TYR A 191 -20.46 7.63 -8.88
CA TYR A 191 -21.00 7.66 -7.51
C TYR A 191 -21.98 6.52 -7.24
N MET A 192 -22.78 6.10 -8.22
CA MET A 192 -23.66 4.95 -8.11
C MET A 192 -22.88 3.64 -7.98
N GLU A 193 -21.79 3.47 -8.74
CA GLU A 193 -20.91 2.31 -8.62
C GLU A 193 -20.27 2.22 -7.22
N LEU A 194 -19.85 3.35 -6.64
CA LEU A 194 -19.28 3.42 -5.29
C LEU A 194 -20.23 2.95 -4.18
N LEU A 195 -21.52 2.81 -4.44
CA LEU A 195 -22.47 2.20 -3.50
C LEU A 195 -22.17 0.72 -3.22
N ARG A 196 -21.42 0.05 -4.10
CA ARG A 196 -20.97 -1.33 -3.95
C ARG A 196 -19.65 -1.48 -3.18
N ASN A 197 -19.04 -0.37 -2.76
CA ASN A 197 -17.74 -0.41 -2.11
C ASN A 197 -17.83 -1.03 -0.70
N ASP A 198 -16.85 -1.83 -0.31
CA ASP A 198 -16.81 -2.50 1.00
C ASP A 198 -16.48 -1.54 2.14
N TYR A 199 -15.88 -0.38 1.85
CA TYR A 199 -15.56 0.63 2.83
C TYR A 199 -16.76 1.56 3.08
N GLY A 200 -17.49 1.29 4.16
CA GLY A 200 -18.72 2.01 4.53
C GLY A 200 -18.68 3.55 4.46
N PRO A 201 -17.60 4.24 4.89
CA PRO A 201 -17.48 5.68 4.73
C PRO A 201 -17.55 6.20 3.29
N VAL A 202 -17.07 5.42 2.30
CA VAL A 202 -17.18 5.74 0.87
C VAL A 202 -18.62 5.64 0.40
N VAL A 203 -19.32 4.55 0.75
CA VAL A 203 -20.77 4.40 0.47
C VAL A 203 -21.56 5.56 1.08
N GLY A 204 -21.23 5.91 2.32
CA GLY A 204 -21.83 7.04 3.01
C GLY A 204 -21.60 8.38 2.32
N MET A 205 -20.42 8.58 1.71
CA MET A 205 -20.09 9.76 0.92
C MET A 205 -20.88 9.78 -0.39
N ALA A 206 -20.89 8.68 -1.14
CA ALA A 206 -21.64 8.55 -2.39
C ALA A 206 -23.13 8.85 -2.20
N LEU A 207 -23.77 8.29 -1.16
CA LEU A 207 -25.17 8.58 -0.83
C LEU A 207 -25.43 10.08 -0.56
N ARG A 208 -24.50 10.78 0.10
CA ARG A 208 -24.65 12.24 0.35
C ARG A 208 -24.52 13.05 -0.94
N SER A 209 -23.61 12.67 -1.83
CA SER A 209 -23.44 13.31 -3.14
C SER A 209 -24.70 13.12 -4.01
N LEU A 210 -25.23 11.89 -4.09
CA LEU A 210 -26.47 11.59 -4.81
C LEU A 210 -27.70 12.29 -4.20
N GLU A 211 -27.79 12.38 -2.88
CA GLU A 211 -28.84 13.18 -2.22
C GLU A 211 -28.75 14.68 -2.55
N THR A 212 -27.54 15.20 -2.73
CA THR A 212 -27.32 16.60 -3.13
C THR A 212 -27.78 16.82 -4.58
N LEU A 213 -27.50 15.88 -5.48
CA LEU A 213 -28.01 15.91 -6.86
C LEU A 213 -29.54 15.79 -6.93
N HIS A 214 -30.13 14.96 -6.07
CA HIS A 214 -31.58 14.86 -5.97
C HIS A 214 -32.21 16.19 -5.55
N ARG A 215 -31.63 16.85 -4.53
CA ARG A 215 -32.08 18.20 -4.10
C ARG A 215 -31.94 19.24 -5.20
N ALA A 216 -30.94 19.10 -6.08
CA ALA A 216 -30.76 19.94 -7.25
C ALA A 216 -31.66 19.53 -8.45
N ASN A 217 -32.49 18.50 -8.32
CA ASN A 217 -33.33 17.93 -9.38
C ASN A 217 -32.55 17.46 -10.62
N ARG A 218 -31.33 16.95 -10.42
CA ARG A 218 -30.41 16.48 -11.48
C ARG A 218 -30.07 15.00 -11.40
N LEU A 219 -30.61 14.31 -10.39
CA LEU A 219 -30.36 12.89 -10.18
C LEU A 219 -31.05 12.06 -11.27
N ASP A 220 -30.30 11.18 -11.93
CA ASP A 220 -30.89 10.07 -12.69
C ASP A 220 -31.57 9.10 -11.72
N ALA A 221 -32.87 9.30 -11.53
CA ALA A 221 -33.71 8.52 -10.64
C ALA A 221 -33.74 7.04 -11.03
N ARG A 222 -33.75 6.73 -12.33
CA ARG A 222 -33.80 5.34 -12.79
C ARG A 222 -32.49 4.63 -12.48
N GLY A 223 -31.36 5.20 -12.92
CA GLY A 223 -30.03 4.63 -12.65
C GLY A 223 -29.77 4.44 -11.15
N PHE A 224 -30.19 5.40 -10.32
CA PHE A 224 -30.06 5.28 -8.86
C PHE A 224 -30.82 4.08 -8.30
N LEU A 225 -32.08 3.88 -8.71
CA LEU A 225 -32.92 2.78 -8.20
C LEU A 225 -32.40 1.41 -8.63
N GLU A 226 -31.78 1.33 -9.82
CA GLU A 226 -31.12 0.11 -10.29
C GLU A 226 -29.80 -0.17 -9.52
N ALA A 227 -29.07 0.88 -9.13
CA ALA A 227 -27.74 0.76 -8.50
C ALA A 227 -27.73 0.67 -6.96
N VAL A 228 -28.78 1.12 -6.27
CA VAL A 228 -28.85 1.14 -4.80
C VAL A 228 -28.99 -0.23 -4.08
N PRO A 229 -29.58 -1.30 -4.66
CA PRO A 229 -29.81 -2.56 -3.94
C PRO A 229 -28.61 -3.17 -3.19
N PRO A 230 -27.37 -3.15 -3.72
CA PRO A 230 -26.19 -3.71 -3.05
C PRO A 230 -25.89 -3.08 -1.67
N VAL A 231 -26.31 -1.82 -1.43
CA VAL A 231 -26.11 -1.12 -0.14
C VAL A 231 -26.74 -1.89 1.02
N PHE A 232 -27.79 -2.67 0.77
CA PHE A 232 -28.48 -3.43 1.81
C PHE A 232 -27.79 -4.76 2.16
N GLY A 233 -26.79 -5.20 1.39
CA GLY A 233 -26.06 -6.45 1.65
C GLY A 233 -24.84 -6.29 2.56
N ALA A 234 -24.11 -5.18 2.42
CA ALA A 234 -22.74 -5.06 2.93
C ALA A 234 -22.52 -3.98 4.03
N VAL A 235 -23.54 -3.19 4.38
CA VAL A 235 -23.32 -1.88 5.01
C VAL A 235 -24.00 -1.72 6.38
N THR A 236 -23.53 -0.74 7.17
CA THR A 236 -24.07 -0.35 8.48
C THR A 236 -25.54 0.09 8.40
N LYS A 237 -26.28 -0.12 9.51
CA LYS A 237 -27.69 0.30 9.69
C LYS A 237 -27.95 1.75 9.27
N THR A 238 -27.02 2.67 9.55
CA THR A 238 -27.16 4.10 9.22
C THR A 238 -27.19 4.37 7.71
N HIS A 239 -26.39 3.68 6.92
CA HIS A 239 -26.37 3.88 5.47
C HIS A 239 -27.59 3.25 4.79
N ALA A 240 -28.03 2.09 5.26
CA ALA A 240 -29.29 1.47 4.82
C ALA A 240 -30.50 2.39 5.07
N GLN A 241 -30.59 3.02 6.25
CA GLN A 241 -31.64 4.01 6.55
C GLN A 241 -31.60 5.21 5.61
N LYS A 242 -30.40 5.73 5.31
CA LYS A 242 -30.23 6.85 4.37
C LYS A 242 -30.63 6.47 2.95
N ALA A 243 -30.27 5.28 2.49
CA ALA A 243 -30.67 4.76 1.18
C ALA A 243 -32.20 4.63 1.06
N LEU A 244 -32.87 4.02 2.04
CA LEU A 244 -34.34 3.93 2.06
C LEU A 244 -35.02 5.31 2.04
N SER A 245 -34.50 6.25 2.83
CA SER A 245 -35.00 7.63 2.84
C SER A 245 -34.85 8.31 1.48
N LEU A 246 -33.71 8.12 0.81
CA LEU A 246 -33.48 8.69 -0.52
C LEU A 246 -34.38 8.05 -1.59
N ILE A 247 -34.60 6.73 -1.55
CA ILE A 247 -35.55 6.03 -2.44
C ILE A 247 -36.96 6.61 -2.29
N ASP A 248 -37.45 6.82 -1.06
CA ASP A 248 -38.78 7.41 -0.83
C ASP A 248 -38.90 8.84 -1.38
N LYS A 249 -37.85 9.66 -1.23
CA LYS A 249 -37.82 11.03 -1.78
C LYS A 249 -37.83 11.03 -3.31
N VAL A 250 -37.00 10.19 -3.94
CA VAL A 250 -36.94 10.06 -5.41
C VAL A 250 -38.29 9.64 -5.99
N THR A 251 -38.93 8.65 -5.37
CA THR A 251 -40.21 8.10 -5.83
C THR A 251 -41.35 9.12 -5.72
N LYS A 252 -41.34 9.98 -4.70
CA LYS A 252 -42.33 11.07 -4.55
C LYS A 252 -42.27 12.11 -5.65
N ASN A 253 -41.06 12.45 -6.11
CA ASN A 253 -40.86 13.50 -7.10
C ASN A 253 -40.96 12.99 -8.54
N ALA A 254 -40.73 11.70 -8.77
CA ALA A 254 -40.74 11.08 -10.10
C ALA A 254 -41.65 9.85 -10.13
N GLY A 255 -42.97 10.10 -10.10
CA GLY A 255 -44.02 9.07 -10.01
C GLY A 255 -44.00 7.98 -11.10
N GLY A 256 -43.20 8.14 -12.16
CA GLY A 256 -42.97 7.13 -13.19
C GLY A 256 -42.00 5.99 -12.82
N HIS A 257 -41.29 6.06 -11.68
CA HIS A 257 -40.27 5.07 -11.29
C HIS A 257 -40.71 4.11 -10.18
N LEU A 258 -42.01 4.06 -9.87
CA LEU A 258 -42.55 3.25 -8.79
C LEU A 258 -42.18 1.74 -8.88
N PRO A 259 -42.23 1.06 -10.05
CA PRO A 259 -41.81 -0.34 -10.14
C PRO A 259 -40.34 -0.57 -9.75
N GLY A 260 -39.44 0.29 -10.23
CA GLY A 260 -38.01 0.20 -9.88
C GLY A 260 -37.75 0.50 -8.40
N ALA A 261 -38.50 1.43 -7.82
CA ALA A 261 -38.41 1.75 -6.40
C ALA A 261 -38.88 0.60 -5.51
N ILE A 262 -39.93 -0.12 -5.94
CA ILE A 262 -40.42 -1.31 -5.26
C ILE A 262 -39.35 -2.42 -5.24
N THR A 263 -38.71 -2.70 -6.39
CA THR A 263 -37.60 -3.65 -6.46
C THR A 263 -36.42 -3.24 -5.57
N ALA A 264 -36.07 -1.96 -5.56
CA ALA A 264 -35.00 -1.45 -4.70
C ALA A 264 -35.30 -1.61 -3.20
N VAL A 265 -36.54 -1.34 -2.77
CA VAL A 265 -36.97 -1.53 -1.37
C VAL A 265 -37.07 -3.01 -1.01
N ALA A 266 -37.42 -3.88 -1.95
CA ALA A 266 -37.44 -5.33 -1.72
C ALA A 266 -36.07 -5.87 -1.26
N ALA A 267 -34.97 -5.34 -1.80
CA ALA A 267 -33.62 -5.71 -1.35
C ALA A 267 -33.39 -5.39 0.15
N ALA A 268 -33.98 -4.32 0.68
CA ALA A 268 -33.87 -3.95 2.09
C ALA A 268 -34.63 -4.92 3.04
N LEU A 269 -35.63 -5.65 2.54
CA LEU A 269 -36.35 -6.67 3.32
C LEU A 269 -35.45 -7.86 3.69
N ASN A 270 -34.38 -8.09 2.92
CA ASN A 270 -33.39 -9.12 3.18
C ASN A 270 -32.23 -8.65 4.09
N HIS A 271 -32.30 -7.42 4.62
CA HIS A 271 -31.29 -6.88 5.53
C HIS A 271 -31.33 -7.57 6.91
N ARG A 272 -30.18 -7.71 7.59
CA ARG A 272 -30.06 -8.41 8.90
C ARG A 272 -30.75 -7.71 10.07
N SER A 273 -30.90 -6.38 10.02
CA SER A 273 -31.54 -5.58 11.08
C SER A 273 -33.06 -5.50 10.89
N PRO A 274 -33.86 -5.88 11.91
CA PRO A 274 -35.32 -5.86 11.84
C PRO A 274 -35.90 -4.45 11.68
N GLU A 275 -35.23 -3.42 12.19
CA GLU A 275 -35.70 -2.04 12.05
C GLU A 275 -35.62 -1.52 10.62
N ILE A 276 -34.64 -2.01 9.83
CA ILE A 276 -34.58 -1.72 8.38
C ILE A 276 -35.72 -2.42 7.65
N GLN A 277 -36.02 -3.68 8.02
CA GLN A 277 -37.14 -4.43 7.47
C GLN A 277 -38.48 -3.75 7.77
N GLU A 278 -38.68 -3.28 9.01
CA GLU A 278 -39.86 -2.53 9.43
C GLU A 278 -40.02 -1.23 8.63
N GLN A 279 -38.94 -0.47 8.46
CA GLN A 279 -38.95 0.76 7.68
C GLN A 279 -39.31 0.50 6.21
N ALA A 280 -38.76 -0.56 5.61
CA ALA A 280 -39.08 -0.97 4.24
C ALA A 280 -40.58 -1.34 4.10
N ILE A 281 -41.13 -2.12 5.03
CA ILE A 281 -42.57 -2.46 5.05
C ILE A 281 -43.44 -1.22 5.18
N ALA A 282 -43.08 -0.27 6.06
CA ALA A 282 -43.83 0.96 6.23
C ALA A 282 -43.88 1.80 4.95
N ILE A 283 -42.79 1.84 4.18
CA ILE A 283 -42.74 2.50 2.86
C ILE A 283 -43.66 1.77 1.87
N LEU A 284 -43.55 0.45 1.74
CA LEU A 284 -44.39 -0.35 0.84
C LEU A 284 -45.88 -0.25 1.18
N ALA A 285 -46.25 -0.29 2.46
CA ALA A 285 -47.63 -0.14 2.91
C ALA A 285 -48.21 1.24 2.53
N ARG A 286 -47.39 2.30 2.64
CA ARG A 286 -47.78 3.64 2.22
C ARG A 286 -47.98 3.73 0.71
N TRP A 287 -47.12 3.12 -0.09
CA TRP A 287 -47.27 3.09 -1.55
C TRP A 287 -48.47 2.26 -1.98
N LYS A 288 -48.70 1.07 -1.41
CA LYS A 288 -49.87 0.22 -1.67
C LYS A 288 -51.19 0.91 -1.30
N LYS A 289 -51.19 1.76 -0.28
CA LYS A 289 -52.35 2.60 0.08
C LYS A 289 -52.60 3.71 -0.96
N ALA A 290 -51.55 4.25 -1.56
CA ALA A 290 -51.65 5.27 -2.60
C ALA A 290 -52.01 4.68 -3.98
N ASP A 291 -51.54 3.46 -4.26
CA ASP A 291 -51.83 2.70 -5.48
C ASP A 291 -52.12 1.23 -5.13
N ALA A 292 -53.40 0.88 -5.14
CA ALA A 292 -53.87 -0.46 -4.82
C ALA A 292 -53.47 -1.52 -5.86
N ALA A 293 -53.05 -1.11 -7.07
CA ALA A 293 -52.66 -2.03 -8.14
C ALA A 293 -51.24 -2.62 -7.96
N ILE A 294 -50.46 -2.13 -7.00
CA ILE A 294 -49.10 -2.63 -6.73
C ILE A 294 -49.16 -4.10 -6.27
N ASP A 295 -48.61 -5.02 -7.04
CA ASP A 295 -48.42 -6.41 -6.61
C ASP A 295 -47.16 -6.54 -5.74
N LEU A 296 -47.35 -7.02 -4.50
CA LEU A 296 -46.27 -7.26 -3.53
C LEU A 296 -46.02 -8.76 -3.32
N ALA A 297 -46.80 -9.65 -3.95
CA ALA A 297 -46.72 -11.10 -3.73
C ALA A 297 -45.35 -11.66 -4.13
N ALA A 298 -44.84 -11.28 -5.31
CA ALA A 298 -43.50 -11.67 -5.77
C ALA A 298 -42.38 -11.21 -4.81
N ILE A 299 -42.58 -10.07 -4.14
CA ILE A 299 -41.59 -9.53 -3.17
C ILE A 299 -41.60 -10.34 -1.89
N LEU A 300 -42.78 -10.73 -1.41
CA LEU A 300 -42.92 -11.60 -0.24
C LEU A 300 -42.18 -12.93 -0.43
N GLU A 301 -42.25 -13.52 -1.62
CA GLU A 301 -41.53 -14.75 -1.97
C GLU A 301 -40.01 -14.55 -1.99
N SER A 302 -39.53 -13.42 -2.50
CA SER A 302 -38.09 -13.09 -2.57
C SER A 302 -37.44 -12.68 -1.22
N ALA A 303 -38.26 -12.41 -0.18
CA ALA A 303 -37.81 -11.91 1.12
C ALA A 303 -37.45 -13.05 2.10
N ALA A 304 -36.39 -13.80 1.79
CA ALA A 304 -35.94 -14.97 2.53
C ALA A 304 -35.53 -14.67 3.99
N MET A 305 -34.87 -13.53 4.26
CA MET A 305 -34.36 -13.15 5.60
C MET A 305 -35.35 -12.37 6.48
N LEU A 306 -36.60 -12.20 6.02
CA LEU A 306 -37.62 -11.41 6.71
C LEU A 306 -38.05 -12.07 8.03
N ALA A 307 -38.05 -11.31 9.14
CA ALA A 307 -38.46 -11.86 10.44
C ALA A 307 -39.94 -12.31 10.43
N PRO A 308 -40.33 -13.35 11.20
CA PRO A 308 -41.69 -13.92 11.15
C PRO A 308 -42.83 -12.90 11.36
N GLN A 309 -42.62 -11.93 12.26
CA GLN A 309 -43.57 -10.83 12.52
C GLN A 309 -43.74 -9.89 11.32
N HIS A 310 -42.64 -9.58 10.63
CA HIS A 310 -42.59 -8.70 9.46
C HIS A 310 -43.13 -9.41 8.22
N ARG A 311 -42.89 -10.72 8.11
CA ARG A 311 -43.50 -11.57 7.08
C ARG A 311 -45.03 -11.60 7.19
N ARG A 312 -45.58 -11.69 8.41
CA ARG A 312 -47.04 -11.59 8.62
C ARG A 312 -47.59 -10.22 8.22
N ALA A 313 -46.88 -9.14 8.57
CA ALA A 313 -47.27 -7.78 8.21
C ALA A 313 -47.26 -7.57 6.69
N LEU A 314 -46.25 -8.07 5.98
CA LEU A 314 -46.18 -8.00 4.52
C LEU A 314 -47.20 -8.94 3.86
N ALA A 315 -47.40 -10.16 4.37
CA ALA A 315 -48.39 -11.11 3.84
C ALA A 315 -49.83 -10.60 3.98
N ALA A 316 -50.14 -9.86 5.05
CA ALA A 316 -51.42 -9.16 5.18
C ALA A 316 -51.63 -8.09 4.11
N LEU A 317 -50.55 -7.57 3.50
CA LEU A 317 -50.61 -6.62 2.37
C LEU A 317 -50.69 -7.34 1.01
N THR A 318 -50.38 -8.63 0.95
CA THR A 318 -50.28 -9.40 -0.31
C THR A 318 -51.39 -10.41 -0.52
N ALA A 319 -52.26 -10.68 0.46
CA ALA A 319 -53.22 -11.79 0.39
C ALA A 319 -54.27 -11.63 -0.74
N GLU A 320 -53.91 -12.09 -1.93
CA GLU A 320 -54.54 -13.24 -2.62
C GLU A 320 -53.42 -14.26 -2.99
N PRO A 321 -53.74 -15.57 -3.08
CA PRO A 321 -52.78 -16.64 -2.82
C PRO A 321 -51.91 -17.03 -4.03
N ALA A 322 -50.62 -17.24 -3.73
CA ALA A 322 -49.59 -17.72 -4.64
C ALA A 322 -49.71 -19.21 -5.01
N SER A 323 -49.09 -19.59 -6.12
CA SER A 323 -48.68 -20.96 -6.42
C SER A 323 -47.44 -20.99 -7.32
N PRO A 324 -46.61 -22.04 -7.24
CA PRO A 324 -45.17 -21.90 -7.02
C PRO A 324 -44.28 -22.34 -8.20
N VAL A 325 -43.02 -21.92 -8.05
CA VAL A 325 -41.74 -22.31 -8.66
C VAL A 325 -41.63 -23.78 -9.12
N GLU A 326 -40.89 -24.02 -10.22
CA GLU A 326 -40.03 -25.21 -10.33
C GLU A 326 -38.77 -24.99 -11.18
N THR A 327 -37.66 -25.51 -10.66
CA THR A 327 -36.28 -25.44 -11.16
C THR A 327 -35.97 -26.66 -12.04
N ILE A 328 -35.18 -26.49 -13.11
CA ILE A 328 -34.64 -27.61 -13.91
C ILE A 328 -33.12 -27.73 -13.74
N THR A 329 -32.72 -28.99 -13.57
CA THR A 329 -31.41 -29.61 -13.35
C THR A 329 -30.42 -29.56 -14.52
N GLU A 330 -29.14 -29.69 -14.15
CA GLU A 330 -27.95 -29.93 -14.98
C GLU A 330 -28.08 -31.08 -15.99
N ALA A 331 -27.48 -30.92 -17.18
CA ALA A 331 -26.87 -32.02 -17.91
C ALA A 331 -25.82 -31.54 -18.93
N ASP A 332 -24.79 -32.37 -19.05
CA ASP A 332 -23.92 -32.59 -20.22
C ASP A 332 -22.59 -31.82 -20.38
N ARG A 333 -21.61 -32.44 -19.72
CA ARG A 333 -20.21 -32.66 -20.14
C ARG A 333 -20.13 -33.35 -21.51
N HIS A 334 -19.43 -32.76 -22.47
CA HIS A 334 -18.34 -33.36 -23.26
C HIS A 334 -18.06 -32.55 -24.54
N SER A 335 -16.86 -31.97 -24.63
CA SER A 335 -16.11 -31.86 -25.90
C SER A 335 -14.74 -31.25 -25.58
N ASP A 336 -13.77 -32.07 -25.20
CA ASP A 336 -12.37 -31.59 -25.21
C ASP A 336 -11.36 -32.67 -25.57
N SER A 337 -11.63 -33.41 -26.66
CA SER A 337 -10.69 -34.39 -27.21
C SER A 337 -9.75 -33.80 -28.27
N ARG A 338 -9.76 -32.48 -28.50
CA ARG A 338 -8.84 -31.82 -29.45
C ARG A 338 -7.64 -31.13 -28.79
N ASP A 339 -7.74 -30.73 -27.52
CA ASP A 339 -6.65 -30.08 -26.78
C ASP A 339 -5.54 -31.05 -26.32
N SER A 340 -5.88 -32.33 -26.14
CA SER A 340 -4.95 -33.34 -25.62
C SER A 340 -3.79 -33.68 -26.57
N ASP A 341 -4.00 -33.61 -27.89
CA ASP A 341 -2.95 -33.95 -28.88
C ASP A 341 -2.01 -32.76 -29.16
N GLN A 342 -2.51 -31.53 -29.06
CA GLN A 342 -1.68 -30.32 -29.14
C GLN A 342 -0.79 -30.14 -27.91
N LEU A 343 -1.32 -30.43 -26.71
CA LEU A 343 -0.51 -30.41 -25.48
C LEU A 343 0.63 -31.43 -25.55
N ARG A 344 0.35 -32.66 -25.98
CA ARG A 344 1.37 -33.72 -26.12
C ARG A 344 2.51 -33.32 -27.05
N SER A 345 2.20 -32.68 -28.18
CA SER A 345 3.22 -32.21 -29.14
C SER A 345 4.09 -31.07 -28.58
N ARG A 346 3.50 -30.14 -27.81
CA ARG A 346 4.24 -29.03 -27.18
C ARG A 346 5.15 -29.51 -26.05
N THR A 347 4.69 -30.47 -25.24
CA THR A 347 5.48 -31.06 -24.16
C THR A 347 6.72 -31.77 -24.72
N ALA A 348 6.58 -32.53 -25.80
CA ALA A 348 7.70 -33.20 -26.45
C ALA A 348 8.76 -32.21 -27.00
N ALA A 349 8.33 -31.08 -27.59
CA ALA A 349 9.25 -30.06 -28.10
C ALA A 349 10.04 -29.35 -26.99
N LEU A 350 9.44 -29.14 -25.81
CA LEU A 350 10.10 -28.52 -24.67
C LEU A 350 11.13 -29.46 -24.02
N LEU A 351 10.81 -30.75 -23.89
CA LEU A 351 11.75 -31.75 -23.35
C LEU A 351 13.00 -31.88 -24.24
N ASN A 352 12.85 -31.83 -25.57
CA ASN A 352 13.98 -31.82 -26.49
C ASN A 352 14.88 -30.58 -26.34
N ARG A 353 14.32 -29.41 -25.98
CA ARG A 353 15.11 -28.20 -25.72
C ARG A 353 15.85 -28.28 -24.39
N VAL A 354 15.24 -28.87 -23.37
CA VAL A 354 15.89 -29.11 -22.08
C VAL A 354 17.06 -30.08 -22.23
N ALA A 355 16.90 -31.13 -23.04
CA ALA A 355 17.97 -32.08 -23.35
C ALA A 355 19.16 -31.47 -24.11
N ALA A 356 18.99 -30.30 -24.74
CA ALA A 356 20.03 -29.59 -25.47
C ALA A 356 20.80 -28.55 -24.61
N LEU A 357 20.44 -28.37 -23.33
CA LEU A 357 21.13 -27.43 -22.44
C LEU A 357 22.46 -28.01 -21.93
N PRO A 358 23.45 -27.17 -21.63
CA PRO A 358 24.69 -27.59 -20.98
C PRO A 358 24.42 -28.29 -19.64
N GLU A 359 25.17 -29.35 -19.36
CA GLU A 359 24.97 -30.23 -18.18
C GLU A 359 24.97 -29.46 -16.84
N TRP A 360 25.88 -28.50 -16.70
CA TRP A 360 25.96 -27.63 -15.51
C TRP A 360 24.69 -26.78 -15.29
N LEU A 361 24.02 -26.38 -16.36
CA LEU A 361 22.82 -25.54 -16.30
C LEU A 361 21.57 -26.38 -16.01
N VAL A 362 21.54 -27.63 -16.46
CA VAL A 362 20.50 -28.61 -16.12
C VAL A 362 20.54 -28.96 -14.62
N GLU A 363 21.74 -29.06 -14.05
CA GLU A 363 21.98 -29.37 -12.64
C GLU A 363 21.59 -28.19 -11.72
N VAL A 364 22.10 -26.98 -11.99
CA VAL A 364 21.83 -25.78 -11.18
C VAL A 364 20.36 -25.36 -11.21
N CYS A 365 19.67 -25.58 -12.34
CA CYS A 365 18.25 -25.26 -12.47
C CYS A 365 17.30 -26.39 -12.02
N GLY A 366 17.82 -27.52 -11.50
CA GLY A 366 17.00 -28.65 -11.03
C GLY A 366 16.15 -29.32 -12.12
N LEU A 367 16.50 -29.14 -13.40
CA LEU A 367 15.70 -29.56 -14.55
C LEU A 367 15.74 -31.08 -14.80
N SER A 368 16.67 -31.79 -14.18
CA SER A 368 16.85 -33.25 -14.30
C SER A 368 15.66 -34.07 -13.77
N ARG A 369 14.84 -33.51 -12.87
CA ARG A 369 13.67 -34.19 -12.26
C ARG A 369 12.33 -33.76 -12.87
N LEU A 370 12.35 -32.83 -13.82
CA LEU A 370 11.17 -32.18 -14.39
C LEU A 370 10.25 -33.17 -15.11
N GLU A 371 10.79 -34.09 -15.90
CA GLU A 371 10.02 -35.07 -16.68
C GLU A 371 9.24 -36.03 -15.77
N GLY A 372 9.87 -36.52 -14.69
CA GLY A 372 9.23 -37.40 -13.71
C GLY A 372 8.09 -36.70 -12.95
N LYS A 373 8.27 -35.43 -12.58
CA LYS A 373 7.25 -34.63 -11.88
C LYS A 373 6.06 -34.26 -12.77
N LEU A 374 6.31 -33.96 -14.05
CA LEU A 374 5.27 -33.69 -15.05
C LEU A 374 4.41 -34.94 -15.32
N ASN A 375 5.02 -36.12 -15.41
CA ASN A 375 4.29 -37.39 -15.59
C ASN A 375 3.41 -37.76 -14.38
N GLN A 376 3.70 -37.21 -13.21
CA GLN A 376 2.95 -37.43 -11.96
C GLN A 376 1.93 -36.31 -11.66
N GLY A 377 1.82 -35.29 -12.53
CA GLY A 377 0.89 -34.16 -12.33
C GLY A 377 1.31 -33.20 -11.20
N SER A 378 2.60 -33.15 -10.86
CA SER A 378 3.15 -32.30 -9.79
C SER A 378 3.96 -31.13 -10.34
N LEU A 379 3.95 -30.00 -9.63
CA LEU A 379 4.74 -28.82 -9.98
C LEU A 379 6.24 -29.05 -9.65
N PRO A 380 7.18 -28.52 -10.46
CA PRO A 380 8.61 -28.56 -10.14
C PRO A 380 8.94 -27.72 -8.90
N ASP A 381 10.10 -27.99 -8.30
CA ASP A 381 10.61 -27.20 -7.16
C ASP A 381 10.91 -25.76 -7.61
N VAL A 382 10.80 -24.81 -6.67
CA VAL A 382 11.12 -23.40 -6.92
C VAL A 382 12.60 -23.27 -7.29
N PHE A 383 12.88 -22.51 -8.35
CA PHE A 383 14.24 -22.20 -8.77
C PHE A 383 14.92 -21.28 -7.73
N ASP A 384 15.90 -21.81 -7.01
CA ASP A 384 16.66 -21.09 -5.96
C ASP A 384 18.14 -21.55 -5.93
N PRO A 385 18.95 -21.16 -6.92
CA PRO A 385 20.35 -21.59 -6.99
C PRO A 385 21.20 -20.88 -5.92
N ALA A 386 22.14 -21.61 -5.32
CA ALA A 386 23.12 -21.03 -4.41
C ALA A 386 23.92 -19.91 -5.11
N PRO A 387 24.01 -18.69 -4.54
CA PRO A 387 24.69 -17.54 -5.15
C PRO A 387 26.16 -17.79 -5.51
N THR A 388 26.82 -18.74 -4.84
CA THR A 388 28.21 -19.14 -5.09
C THR A 388 28.38 -20.07 -6.30
N ALA A 389 27.32 -20.74 -6.74
CA ALA A 389 27.32 -21.65 -7.89
C ALA A 389 27.06 -20.95 -9.23
N CYS A 390 26.65 -19.67 -9.18
CA CYS A 390 26.36 -18.84 -10.36
C CYS A 390 27.18 -17.55 -10.28
N PRO A 391 28.38 -17.48 -10.89
CA PRO A 391 29.20 -16.29 -10.82
C PRO A 391 28.57 -15.17 -11.66
N VAL A 392 28.03 -14.15 -10.98
CA VAL A 392 27.53 -12.93 -11.61
C VAL A 392 28.55 -11.81 -11.38
N LEU A 393 29.23 -11.41 -12.46
CA LEU A 393 29.99 -10.16 -12.64
C LEU A 393 31.26 -9.95 -11.77
N SER A 394 32.35 -10.69 -12.04
CA SER A 394 33.67 -10.41 -11.45
C SER A 394 34.53 -9.51 -12.34
N GLY A 395 34.32 -8.19 -12.25
CA GLY A 395 35.25 -7.17 -12.76
C GLY A 395 35.85 -6.28 -11.67
N VAL A 396 35.40 -6.41 -10.42
CA VAL A 396 35.87 -5.63 -9.28
C VAL A 396 37.00 -6.38 -8.58
N GLU A 397 38.03 -5.64 -8.20
CA GLU A 397 39.14 -6.18 -7.43
C GLU A 397 38.61 -6.69 -6.09
N PRO A 398 38.85 -7.97 -5.72
CA PRO A 398 38.30 -8.55 -4.49
C PRO A 398 38.76 -7.74 -3.28
N ILE A 399 37.82 -7.39 -2.40
CA ILE A 399 38.16 -6.83 -1.10
C ILE A 399 39.00 -7.85 -0.34
N GLU A 400 40.20 -7.47 0.06
CA GLU A 400 41.08 -8.37 0.80
C GLU A 400 40.48 -8.69 2.17
N PRO A 401 40.16 -9.97 2.47
CA PRO A 401 39.59 -10.34 3.76
C PRO A 401 40.57 -10.04 4.90
N ILE A 402 40.05 -9.69 6.08
CA ILE A 402 40.85 -9.49 7.28
C ILE A 402 41.63 -10.78 7.61
N ARG A 403 42.94 -10.69 7.78
CA ARG A 403 43.82 -11.86 7.81
C ARG A 403 43.83 -12.52 9.17
N ASP A 404 43.80 -11.72 10.23
CA ASP A 404 43.86 -12.21 11.60
C ASP A 404 43.07 -11.33 12.58
N VAL A 405 43.01 -11.79 13.83
CA VAL A 405 42.25 -11.15 14.91
C VAL A 405 42.87 -9.80 15.31
N ASP A 406 44.15 -9.58 15.08
CA ASP A 406 44.79 -8.29 15.42
C ASP A 406 44.41 -7.23 14.38
N GLU A 407 44.43 -7.57 13.09
CA GLU A 407 43.89 -6.73 12.01
C GLU A 407 42.39 -6.45 12.21
N LEU A 408 41.62 -7.44 12.71
CA LEU A 408 40.20 -7.25 13.04
C LEU A 408 39.99 -6.20 14.15
N ILE A 409 40.85 -6.19 15.16
CA ILE A 409 40.79 -5.22 16.26
C ILE A 409 41.09 -3.82 15.73
N ASP A 410 42.10 -3.68 14.88
CA ASP A 410 42.51 -2.39 14.32
C ASP A 410 41.41 -1.80 13.43
N ILE A 411 40.81 -2.61 12.56
CA ILE A 411 39.67 -2.20 11.73
C ILE A 411 38.46 -1.83 12.61
N ALA A 412 38.18 -2.59 13.67
CA ALA A 412 37.10 -2.24 14.60
C ALA A 412 37.33 -0.89 15.31
N PHE A 413 38.58 -0.55 15.64
CA PHE A 413 38.92 0.76 16.17
C PHE A 413 38.74 1.87 15.13
N GLN A 414 39.18 1.64 13.89
CA GLN A 414 39.06 2.60 12.79
C GLN A 414 37.58 2.92 12.50
N VAL A 415 36.75 1.89 12.42
CA VAL A 415 35.30 2.02 12.23
C VAL A 415 34.64 2.81 13.36
N LEU A 416 35.04 2.57 14.61
CA LEU A 416 34.47 3.27 15.77
C LEU A 416 35.09 4.65 16.05
N SER A 417 36.18 5.02 15.39
CA SER A 417 36.86 6.31 15.60
C SER A 417 36.38 7.41 14.64
N GLY A 418 35.47 7.09 13.72
CA GLY A 418 34.65 8.08 13.01
C GLY A 418 35.04 8.41 11.56
N ASP A 419 35.89 7.61 10.92
CA ASP A 419 36.19 7.77 9.47
C ASP A 419 36.43 6.44 8.72
N PRO A 420 35.55 5.42 8.84
CA PRO A 420 35.68 4.20 8.05
C PRO A 420 35.35 4.42 6.58
N GLN A 421 36.10 3.76 5.70
CA GLN A 421 35.63 3.55 4.33
C GLN A 421 34.58 2.42 4.33
N PRO A 422 33.63 2.39 3.37
CA PRO A 422 32.63 1.32 3.27
C PRO A 422 33.24 -0.09 3.23
N GLU A 423 34.41 -0.22 2.60
CA GLU A 423 35.17 -1.46 2.54
C GLU A 423 35.65 -1.89 3.93
N ASP A 424 35.96 -0.96 4.84
CA ASP A 424 36.37 -1.27 6.21
C ASP A 424 35.20 -1.84 7.03
N GLU A 425 33.97 -1.37 6.79
CA GLU A 425 32.76 -1.90 7.44
C GLU A 425 32.42 -3.31 6.93
N GLU A 426 32.53 -3.54 5.62
CA GLU A 426 32.35 -4.87 5.01
C GLU A 426 33.42 -5.85 5.50
N ARG A 427 34.69 -5.43 5.50
CA ARG A 427 35.82 -6.19 6.04
C ARG A 427 35.63 -6.50 7.52
N LEU A 428 35.09 -5.56 8.30
CA LEU A 428 34.80 -5.75 9.72
C LEU A 428 33.70 -6.81 9.93
N VAL A 429 32.61 -6.75 9.17
CA VAL A 429 31.51 -7.73 9.27
C VAL A 429 32.01 -9.12 8.83
N ASP A 430 32.70 -9.24 7.70
CA ASP A 430 33.34 -10.49 7.25
C ASP A 430 34.30 -11.03 8.32
N GLY A 431 35.19 -10.17 8.81
CA GLY A 431 36.19 -10.53 9.81
C GLY A 431 35.57 -10.98 11.13
N ILE A 432 34.52 -10.33 11.62
CA ILE A 432 33.78 -10.79 12.82
C ILE A 432 33.12 -12.13 12.55
N LEU A 433 32.53 -12.36 11.38
CA LEU A 433 31.85 -13.63 11.06
C LEU A 433 32.84 -14.79 10.92
N ARG A 434 34.00 -14.56 10.30
CA ARG A 434 35.00 -15.60 10.02
C ARG A 434 36.00 -15.83 11.16
N LEU A 435 36.43 -14.76 11.83
CA LEU A 435 37.45 -14.79 12.88
C LEU A 435 36.88 -14.58 14.28
N GLY A 436 35.58 -14.24 14.43
CA GLY A 436 34.99 -13.90 15.73
C GLY A 436 34.95 -15.03 16.75
N ALA A 437 34.97 -16.30 16.29
CA ALA A 437 35.11 -17.47 17.16
C ALA A 437 36.57 -17.76 17.54
N SER A 438 37.54 -17.19 16.82
CA SER A 438 38.97 -17.40 17.06
C SER A 438 39.42 -16.54 18.24
N THR A 439 39.78 -17.19 19.35
CA THR A 439 40.28 -16.51 20.55
C THR A 439 41.80 -16.51 20.55
N THR A 440 42.42 -15.34 20.40
CA THR A 440 43.85 -15.19 20.67
C THR A 440 44.09 -15.28 22.18
N VAL A 441 45.18 -15.91 22.60
CA VAL A 441 45.65 -15.90 23.99
C VAL A 441 45.90 -14.43 24.37
N ASN A 442 44.97 -13.82 25.13
CA ASN A 442 44.89 -12.39 25.51
C ASN A 442 43.93 -11.46 24.72
N LEU A 443 42.97 -11.97 23.94
CA LEU A 443 41.94 -11.13 23.28
C LEU A 443 41.29 -10.09 24.21
N ARG A 444 40.91 -10.50 25.43
CA ARG A 444 40.36 -9.57 26.45
C ARG A 444 41.30 -8.41 26.79
N LYS A 445 42.61 -8.64 26.89
CA LYS A 445 43.58 -7.58 27.21
C LYS A 445 43.79 -6.63 26.02
N LYS A 446 43.87 -7.17 24.80
CA LYS A 446 44.03 -6.36 23.57
C LYS A 446 42.80 -5.50 23.26
N THR A 447 41.60 -5.98 23.63
CA THR A 447 40.32 -5.29 23.39
C THR A 447 39.86 -4.34 24.50
N ILE A 448 40.67 -4.05 25.54
CA ILE A 448 40.24 -3.17 26.65
C ILE A 448 39.84 -1.77 26.15
N GLY A 449 40.65 -1.17 25.27
CA GLY A 449 40.35 0.13 24.68
C GLY A 449 39.08 0.09 23.83
N LEU A 450 38.90 -0.97 23.04
CA LEU A 450 37.74 -1.13 22.15
C LEU A 450 36.45 -1.28 22.96
N ARG A 451 36.47 -2.05 24.05
CA ARG A 451 35.33 -2.20 24.97
C ARG A 451 34.94 -0.88 25.62
N LYS A 452 35.93 -0.06 26.00
CA LYS A 452 35.70 1.27 26.54
C LYS A 452 35.05 2.18 25.50
N LEU A 453 35.57 2.19 24.26
CA LEU A 453 35.05 2.97 23.15
C LEU A 453 33.61 2.58 22.78
N VAL A 454 33.30 1.29 22.73
CA VAL A 454 31.94 0.77 22.53
C VAL A 454 30.98 1.24 23.63
N ASN A 455 31.43 1.19 24.89
CA ASN A 455 30.60 1.63 26.03
C ASN A 455 30.39 3.16 26.04
N GLU A 456 31.39 3.94 25.67
CA GLU A 456 31.30 5.41 25.55
C GLU A 456 30.33 5.82 24.44
N HIS A 457 30.40 5.17 23.27
CA HIS A 457 29.43 5.36 22.20
C HIS A 457 28.01 4.99 22.65
N PHE A 458 27.85 3.87 23.38
CA PHE A 458 26.54 3.43 23.86
C PHE A 458 25.93 4.32 24.95
N GLN A 459 26.75 4.80 25.90
CA GLN A 459 26.30 5.73 26.96
C GLN A 459 25.99 7.12 26.41
N GLY A 460 26.74 7.59 25.40
CA GLY A 460 26.46 8.84 24.68
C GLY A 460 25.14 8.81 23.89
N MET A 461 24.64 7.61 23.55
CA MET A 461 23.34 7.41 22.90
C MET A 461 22.16 7.32 23.90
N GLY A 462 22.42 7.35 25.21
CA GLY A 462 21.41 7.11 26.26
C GLY A 462 20.37 8.23 26.47
N TRP A 463 20.52 9.37 25.83
CA TRP A 463 19.53 10.47 25.80
C TRP A 463 19.52 11.07 24.40
N VAL A 464 18.87 10.38 23.49
CA VAL A 464 18.59 10.95 22.17
C VAL A 464 17.09 10.90 21.95
N ASP A 465 16.52 12.09 21.82
CA ASP A 465 15.10 12.36 21.66
C ASP A 465 14.47 11.44 20.60
N LYS A 466 13.19 11.07 20.76
CA LYS A 466 12.45 10.16 19.86
C LYS A 466 12.47 10.56 18.37
N GLN A 467 13.01 11.73 18.04
CA GLN A 467 13.19 12.27 16.69
C GLN A 467 14.48 11.83 15.97
N ILE A 468 15.42 11.15 16.63
CA ILE A 468 16.73 10.76 16.01
C ILE A 468 16.82 9.24 15.72
N VAL A 469 15.83 8.46 16.16
CA VAL A 469 15.71 7.03 15.82
C VAL A 469 15.53 6.81 14.30
N ASP A 470 15.21 7.87 13.55
CA ASP A 470 14.85 7.84 12.13
C ASP A 470 16.04 8.11 11.16
N ALA A 471 17.30 8.03 11.62
CA ALA A 471 18.48 8.20 10.76
C ALA A 471 19.12 6.85 10.34
N PRO A 472 19.39 6.59 9.04
CA PRO A 472 20.07 5.38 8.58
C PRO A 472 21.47 5.18 9.20
N GLU A 473 22.20 6.27 9.43
CA GLU A 473 23.49 6.30 10.15
C GLU A 473 23.33 5.76 11.58
N PHE A 474 22.21 6.07 12.25
CA PHE A 474 21.91 5.55 13.58
C PHE A 474 21.69 4.02 13.52
N LEU A 475 21.03 3.49 12.51
CA LEU A 475 20.73 2.06 12.40
C LEU A 475 21.97 1.21 12.08
N VAL A 476 22.83 1.65 11.15
CA VAL A 476 24.05 0.93 10.76
C VAL A 476 25.11 1.00 11.86
N THR A 477 25.37 2.19 12.40
CA THR A 477 26.32 2.35 13.52
C THR A 477 25.84 1.62 14.77
N HIS A 478 24.54 1.61 15.07
CA HIS A 478 24.00 0.86 16.20
C HIS A 478 24.04 -0.66 15.98
N ALA A 479 23.78 -1.15 14.76
CA ALA A 479 23.92 -2.57 14.42
C ALA A 479 25.38 -3.05 14.52
N LEU A 480 26.33 -2.26 14.01
CA LEU A 480 27.77 -2.55 14.12
C LEU A 480 28.24 -2.51 15.57
N LEU A 481 27.79 -1.54 16.37
CA LEU A 481 28.09 -1.46 17.80
C LEU A 481 27.57 -2.68 18.58
N LEU A 482 26.37 -3.16 18.25
CA LEU A 482 25.80 -4.38 18.84
C LEU A 482 26.57 -5.63 18.41
N LEU A 483 26.97 -5.72 17.14
CA LEU A 483 27.75 -6.84 16.59
C LEU A 483 29.15 -6.92 17.24
N ILE A 484 29.87 -5.79 17.31
CA ILE A 484 31.18 -5.67 17.97
C ILE A 484 31.02 -5.97 19.47
N GLY A 485 30.01 -5.40 20.14
CA GLY A 485 29.73 -5.64 21.56
C GLY A 485 29.50 -7.13 21.87
N ARG A 486 28.82 -7.84 20.97
CA ARG A 486 28.56 -9.28 21.09
C ARG A 486 29.78 -10.14 20.80
N TRP A 487 30.56 -9.82 19.77
CA TRP A 487 31.87 -10.43 19.53
C TRP A 487 32.80 -10.27 20.75
N LEU A 488 32.76 -9.11 21.41
CA LEU A 488 33.48 -8.86 22.65
C LEU A 488 32.83 -9.53 23.89
N GLY A 489 31.66 -10.15 23.79
CA GLY A 489 30.98 -10.79 24.93
C GLY A 489 30.49 -9.81 26.00
N MET A 490 30.13 -8.58 25.62
CA MET A 490 29.60 -7.55 26.52
C MET A 490 28.10 -7.77 26.79
N ARG A 491 27.77 -8.47 27.88
CA ARG A 491 26.39 -8.84 28.24
C ARG A 491 25.45 -7.67 28.57
N SER A 492 25.99 -6.52 29.00
CA SER A 492 25.20 -5.35 29.45
C SER A 492 24.50 -4.58 28.31
N LEU A 493 24.93 -4.78 27.06
CA LEU A 493 24.34 -4.12 25.88
C LEU A 493 23.08 -4.85 25.39
N VAL A 494 22.93 -6.14 25.72
CA VAL A 494 21.90 -7.04 25.19
C VAL A 494 20.57 -6.90 25.94
N SER A 495 20.57 -6.51 27.22
CA SER A 495 19.34 -6.41 28.03
C SER A 495 18.63 -5.05 27.95
N ALA A 496 19.26 -4.02 27.37
CA ALA A 496 18.72 -2.66 27.38
C ALA A 496 17.75 -2.36 26.21
N SER A 497 17.61 -3.25 25.23
CA SER A 497 16.88 -3.00 23.98
C SER A 497 16.06 -4.19 23.46
N GLU A 498 15.56 -5.05 24.37
CA GLU A 498 14.89 -6.35 24.08
C GLU A 498 13.66 -6.31 23.11
N THR A 499 13.32 -5.16 22.51
CA THR A 499 12.18 -5.01 21.58
C THR A 499 12.52 -4.46 20.18
N SER A 500 13.78 -4.21 19.82
CA SER A 500 14.16 -3.57 18.53
C SER A 500 14.41 -4.52 17.34
N TYR A 501 14.03 -4.07 16.12
CA TYR A 501 14.35 -4.63 14.79
C TYR A 501 15.84 -5.02 14.62
N LEU A 502 16.76 -4.23 15.20
CA LEU A 502 18.21 -4.42 15.08
C LEU A 502 18.74 -5.61 15.89
N ASN A 503 18.12 -5.93 17.04
CA ASN A 503 18.51 -7.09 17.84
C ASN A 503 18.21 -8.41 17.12
N ARG A 504 17.17 -8.47 16.29
CA ARG A 504 16.82 -9.67 15.51
C ARG A 504 17.83 -9.96 14.39
N ILE A 505 18.36 -8.92 13.73
CA ILE A 505 19.42 -9.04 12.73
C ILE A 505 20.73 -9.47 13.41
N ALA A 506 21.11 -8.83 14.52
CA ALA A 506 22.30 -9.20 15.28
C ALA A 506 22.21 -10.62 15.88
N ASP A 507 21.02 -11.06 16.33
CA ASP A 507 20.78 -12.43 16.78
C ASP A 507 20.88 -13.45 15.64
N ALA A 508 20.37 -13.13 14.46
CA ALA A 508 20.43 -14.03 13.30
C ALA A 508 21.89 -14.24 12.85
N LEU A 509 22.67 -13.16 12.76
CA LEU A 509 24.09 -13.21 12.42
C LEU A 509 24.92 -13.90 13.52
N SER A 510 24.58 -13.68 14.80
CA SER A 510 25.26 -14.38 15.90
C SER A 510 24.90 -15.86 16.03
N ARG A 511 23.70 -16.28 15.61
CA ARG A 511 23.35 -17.70 15.56
C ARG A 511 24.14 -18.43 14.49
N GLN A 512 24.44 -17.79 13.36
CA GLN A 512 25.38 -18.33 12.37
C GLN A 512 26.81 -18.50 12.94
N LEU A 513 27.24 -17.59 13.82
CA LEU A 513 28.51 -17.69 14.54
C LEU A 513 28.59 -18.85 15.56
N HIS A 514 27.45 -19.32 16.11
CA HIS A 514 27.42 -20.43 17.08
C HIS A 514 27.03 -21.78 16.45
N GLY A 515 26.37 -21.77 15.28
CA GLY A 515 26.01 -22.98 14.52
C GLY A 515 27.17 -23.65 13.78
N LEU A 516 28.40 -23.12 13.89
CA LEU A 516 29.63 -23.71 13.34
C LEU A 516 30.45 -24.48 14.40
N VAL A 517 29.87 -24.75 15.58
CA VAL A 517 30.56 -25.46 16.69
C VAL A 517 29.81 -26.73 17.14
N ASP A 518 28.61 -27.02 16.62
CA ASP A 518 27.89 -28.27 16.91
C ASP A 518 27.67 -29.14 15.65
N ASP A 519 28.75 -29.40 14.91
CA ASP A 519 28.93 -30.61 14.09
C ASP A 519 30.42 -31.04 14.11
#